data_AF-A0A7S1CTX1-F1
#
_entry.id   AF-A0A7S1CTX1-F1
#
_cell.length_a   1.000
_cell.length_b   1.000
_cell.length_c   1.000
_cell.angle_alpha   90.00
_cell.angle_beta   90.00
_cell.angle_gamma   90.00
#
_symmetry.space_group_name_H-M   'P 1'
#
loop_
_entity.id
_entity.type
_entity.pdbx_description
1 polymer ?
#
loop_
_entity_poly.entity_id
_entity_poly.type
_entity_poly.pdbx_seq_one_letter_code
_entity_poly.pdbx_strand_id
1 'polypeptide(L)'
;YVVSMDPYLQAYLDSVQQDQEYNCEYARSNECGCYNNGDDYGTFEKCEYDCFMNKGMEYCVDNNPYAEDDGQQEEEDDWDLMDMVQCQQLNGGSYYTGAYCSSDGGSIVMGVFTDDSCSNLSDVYGGQEMYTTITGKELPHSTTTLIGNECMSCMEGADANYNDQQDADAVKEGCETLYLQAGKCEQGLNGGGSGNNNACQYMEGINMVYKDGG
;
A
#
# COMPACT_ATOMS: atom_id res chain seq x y z
N TYR A 1 9.60 13.47 13.20
CA TYR A 1 8.67 13.81 12.12
C TYR A 1 7.33 13.15 12.41
N VAL A 2 6.22 13.75 11.97
CA VAL A 2 4.87 13.15 12.05
C VAL A 2 4.19 13.39 10.71
N VAL A 3 3.51 12.39 10.17
CA VAL A 3 2.80 12.47 8.89
C VAL A 3 1.34 12.08 9.15
N SER A 4 0.40 12.69 8.42
CA SER A 4 -0.99 12.23 8.43
C SER A 4 -1.07 10.81 7.84
N MET A 5 -2.06 10.03 8.27
CA MET A 5 -2.20 8.64 7.81
C MET A 5 -2.44 8.55 6.30
N ASP A 6 -3.33 9.37 5.75
CA ASP A 6 -3.68 9.33 4.32
C ASP A 6 -2.47 9.52 3.39
N PRO A 7 -1.65 10.59 3.52
CA PRO A 7 -0.47 10.73 2.67
C PRO A 7 0.59 9.68 2.94
N TYR A 8 0.66 9.14 4.16
CA TYR A 8 1.54 8.02 4.48
C TYR A 8 1.13 6.74 3.75
N LEU A 9 -0.15 6.36 3.83
CA LEU A 9 -0.68 5.18 3.14
C LEU A 9 -0.57 5.32 1.63
N GLN A 10 -0.85 6.50 1.07
CA GLN A 10 -0.70 6.75 -0.35
C GLN A 10 0.74 6.48 -0.80
N ALA A 11 1.72 7.15 -0.18
CA ALA A 11 3.12 6.97 -0.55
C ALA A 11 3.63 5.55 -0.27
N TYR A 12 3.09 4.88 0.75
CA TYR A 12 3.42 3.49 1.06
C TYR A 12 2.92 2.54 -0.02
N LEU A 13 1.62 2.61 -0.35
CA LEU A 13 1.00 1.76 -1.37
C LEU A 13 1.61 2.02 -2.75
N ASP A 14 1.85 3.29 -3.10
CA ASP A 14 2.53 3.66 -4.35
C ASP A 14 3.92 3.03 -4.43
N SER A 15 4.71 3.09 -3.35
CA SER A 15 6.05 2.48 -3.33
C SER A 15 5.99 0.96 -3.42
N VAL A 16 5.03 0.33 -2.73
CA VAL A 16 4.84 -1.13 -2.81
C VAL A 16 4.44 -1.54 -4.22
N GLN A 17 3.52 -0.82 -4.86
CA GLN A 17 3.09 -1.08 -6.24
C GLN A 17 4.26 -0.94 -7.21
N GLN A 18 5.04 0.14 -7.13
CA GLN A 18 6.23 0.33 -7.98
C GLN A 18 7.28 -0.78 -7.79
N ASP A 19 7.55 -1.18 -6.54
CA ASP A 19 8.51 -2.25 -6.26
C ASP A 19 7.97 -3.60 -6.78
N GLN A 20 6.66 -3.85 -6.65
CA GLN A 20 6.00 -5.02 -7.22
C GLN A 20 6.11 -5.04 -8.75
N GLU A 21 5.72 -3.96 -9.43
CA GLU A 21 5.82 -3.81 -10.89
C GLU A 21 7.25 -4.05 -11.39
N TYR A 22 8.24 -3.41 -10.74
CA TYR A 22 9.65 -3.62 -11.06
C TYR A 22 10.05 -5.09 -10.91
N ASN A 23 9.67 -5.73 -9.81
CA ASN A 23 9.97 -7.14 -9.59
C ASN A 23 9.32 -8.03 -10.66
N CYS A 24 8.07 -7.75 -11.05
CA CYS A 24 7.38 -8.47 -12.12
C CYS A 24 8.13 -8.33 -13.46
N GLU A 25 8.49 -7.10 -13.85
CA GLU A 25 9.23 -6.84 -15.09
C GLU A 25 10.62 -7.47 -15.10
N TYR A 26 11.31 -7.42 -13.96
CA TYR A 26 12.62 -8.02 -13.79
C TYR A 26 12.56 -9.54 -13.93
N ALA A 27 11.63 -10.19 -13.21
CA ALA A 27 11.44 -11.63 -13.26
C ALA A 27 11.02 -12.07 -14.67
N ARG A 28 10.06 -11.37 -15.29
CA ARG A 28 9.65 -11.59 -16.69
C ARG A 28 10.84 -11.57 -17.65
N SER A 29 11.67 -10.52 -17.56
CA SER A 29 12.75 -10.29 -18.54
C SER A 29 13.97 -11.16 -18.31
N ASN A 30 14.32 -11.46 -17.06
CA ASN A 30 15.62 -12.06 -16.71
C ASN A 30 15.53 -13.47 -16.15
N GLU A 31 14.38 -13.87 -15.60
CA GLU A 31 14.26 -15.11 -14.82
C GLU A 31 13.31 -16.13 -15.44
N CYS A 32 12.17 -15.68 -15.97
CA CYS A 32 11.12 -16.58 -16.48
C CYS A 32 11.47 -17.18 -17.85
N GLY A 33 12.26 -16.50 -18.68
CA GLY A 33 12.78 -17.07 -19.94
C GLY A 33 11.71 -17.46 -20.97
N CYS A 34 10.49 -16.94 -20.86
CA CYS A 34 9.35 -17.36 -21.68
C CYS A 34 9.42 -16.94 -23.16
N TYR A 35 10.34 -16.03 -23.51
CA TYR A 35 10.52 -15.50 -24.88
C TYR A 35 11.14 -16.48 -25.91
N ASN A 36 11.58 -17.69 -25.50
CA ASN A 36 12.31 -18.63 -26.38
C ASN A 36 11.54 -19.90 -26.79
N ASN A 37 10.28 -20.06 -26.37
CA ASN A 37 9.47 -21.23 -26.72
C ASN A 37 8.44 -20.82 -27.79
N GLY A 38 8.71 -21.18 -29.05
CA GLY A 38 8.10 -20.59 -30.25
C GLY A 38 6.58 -20.43 -30.30
N ASP A 39 6.18 -19.33 -30.96
CA ASP A 39 4.97 -19.00 -31.73
C ASP A 39 3.55 -19.39 -31.26
N ASP A 40 3.35 -20.07 -30.12
CA ASP A 40 2.01 -20.36 -29.60
C ASP A 40 1.65 -19.37 -28.48
N TYR A 41 0.83 -18.38 -28.82
CA TYR A 41 0.33 -17.31 -27.92
C TYR A 41 -0.18 -17.82 -26.55
N GLY A 42 -0.69 -19.06 -26.47
CA GLY A 42 -1.16 -19.66 -25.21
C GLY A 42 -0.10 -20.30 -24.32
N THR A 43 1.16 -20.40 -24.79
CA THR A 43 2.28 -20.95 -23.99
C THR A 43 3.03 -19.88 -23.21
N PHE A 44 2.99 -18.63 -23.68
CA PHE A 44 3.69 -17.51 -23.05
C PHE A 44 3.04 -17.14 -21.70
N GLU A 45 1.72 -16.91 -21.70
CA GLU A 45 0.97 -16.54 -20.49
C GLU A 45 1.00 -17.64 -19.42
N LYS A 46 0.87 -18.92 -19.83
CA LYS A 46 1.04 -20.08 -18.94
C LYS A 46 2.44 -20.19 -18.36
N CYS A 47 3.47 -19.89 -19.17
CA CYS A 47 4.86 -19.87 -18.73
C CYS A 47 5.12 -18.76 -17.70
N GLU A 48 4.60 -17.55 -17.93
CA GLU A 48 4.71 -16.44 -16.98
C GLU A 48 3.96 -16.75 -15.68
N TYR A 49 2.72 -17.23 -15.78
CA TYR A 49 1.92 -17.66 -14.64
C TYR A 49 2.69 -18.69 -13.80
N ASP A 50 3.15 -19.78 -14.41
CA ASP A 50 3.91 -20.83 -13.69
C ASP A 50 5.18 -20.26 -13.05
N CYS A 51 5.89 -19.35 -13.73
CA CYS A 51 7.08 -18.71 -13.21
C CYS A 51 6.78 -17.88 -11.95
N PHE A 52 5.79 -16.99 -12.03
CA PHE A 52 5.41 -16.11 -10.93
C PHE A 52 4.87 -16.89 -9.74
N MET A 53 3.97 -17.85 -9.97
CA MET A 53 3.44 -18.71 -8.91
C MET A 53 4.54 -19.51 -8.20
N ASN A 54 5.52 -20.04 -8.94
CA ASN A 54 6.67 -20.75 -8.35
C ASN A 54 7.59 -19.84 -7.53
N LYS A 55 7.54 -18.52 -7.75
CA LYS A 55 8.33 -17.52 -7.04
C LYS A 55 7.58 -16.85 -5.89
N GLY A 56 6.30 -17.17 -5.68
CA GLY A 56 5.46 -16.45 -4.71
C GLY A 56 5.24 -14.99 -5.12
N MET A 57 5.13 -14.76 -6.43
CA MET A 57 4.86 -13.46 -7.03
C MET A 57 3.45 -13.43 -7.60
N GLU A 58 2.48 -13.94 -6.84
CA GLU A 58 1.08 -14.04 -7.26
C GLU A 58 0.51 -12.67 -7.65
N TYR A 59 1.02 -11.60 -7.03
CA TYR A 59 0.68 -10.20 -7.36
C TYR A 59 1.08 -9.75 -8.78
N CYS A 60 1.89 -10.53 -9.51
CA CYS A 60 2.26 -10.27 -10.90
C CYS A 60 1.30 -10.89 -11.92
N VAL A 61 0.25 -11.56 -11.45
CA VAL A 61 -0.64 -12.38 -12.27
C VAL A 61 -2.06 -11.82 -12.23
N ASP A 62 -2.55 -11.34 -13.36
CA ASP A 62 -3.92 -10.79 -13.46
C ASP A 62 -4.99 -11.88 -13.53
N ASN A 63 -4.66 -13.04 -14.11
CA ASN A 63 -5.61 -14.13 -14.35
C ASN A 63 -4.91 -15.50 -14.36
N ASN A 64 -5.64 -16.55 -13.99
CA ASN A 64 -5.15 -17.91 -14.12
C ASN A 64 -5.42 -18.46 -15.54
N PRO A 65 -4.41 -18.64 -16.41
CA PRO A 65 -4.57 -19.12 -17.78
C PRO A 65 -4.92 -20.62 -17.86
N TYR A 66 -4.98 -21.32 -16.72
CA TYR A 66 -5.46 -22.70 -16.60
C TYR A 66 -6.92 -22.79 -16.18
N ALA A 67 -7.57 -21.67 -15.85
CA ALA A 67 -9.02 -21.65 -15.70
C ALA A 67 -9.64 -21.96 -17.06
N GLU A 68 -10.10 -23.20 -17.24
CA GLU A 68 -10.95 -23.53 -18.38
C GLU A 68 -12.21 -22.65 -18.30
N ASP A 69 -12.72 -22.23 -19.45
CA ASP A 69 -13.86 -21.34 -19.71
C ASP A 69 -15.20 -21.87 -19.14
N ASP A 70 -15.21 -22.18 -17.84
CA ASP A 70 -16.28 -22.85 -17.08
C ASP A 70 -16.88 -21.85 -16.08
N GLY A 71 -17.12 -20.62 -16.56
CA GLY A 71 -17.99 -19.62 -15.94
C GLY A 71 -17.60 -19.13 -14.54
N GLN A 72 -16.46 -19.56 -14.00
CA GLN A 72 -15.86 -19.08 -12.76
C GLN A 72 -14.72 -18.13 -13.14
N GLN A 73 -15.05 -17.07 -13.89
CA GLN A 73 -14.35 -15.81 -13.66
C GLN A 73 -14.69 -15.46 -12.22
N GLU A 74 -13.79 -15.74 -11.29
CA GLU A 74 -13.75 -14.91 -10.10
C GLU A 74 -13.45 -13.51 -10.66
N GLU A 75 -14.52 -12.73 -10.86
CA GLU A 75 -14.41 -11.28 -10.81
C GLU A 75 -13.82 -11.01 -9.42
N GLU A 76 -12.48 -11.07 -9.31
CA GLU A 76 -11.78 -10.23 -8.37
C GLU A 76 -12.27 -8.84 -8.74
N ASP A 77 -13.32 -8.40 -8.04
CA ASP A 77 -13.66 -7.00 -8.02
C ASP A 77 -12.34 -6.34 -7.61
N ASP A 78 -11.69 -5.75 -8.60
CA ASP A 78 -10.47 -4.98 -8.51
C ASP A 78 -10.81 -3.71 -7.73
N TRP A 79 -11.09 -3.90 -6.43
CA TRP A 79 -11.20 -2.80 -5.50
C TRP A 79 -9.76 -2.35 -5.28
N ASP A 80 -9.40 -1.29 -5.98
CA ASP A 80 -8.12 -0.63 -5.78
C ASP A 80 -7.98 -0.35 -4.28
N LEU A 81 -7.02 -1.03 -3.64
CA LEU A 81 -6.76 -0.89 -2.22
C LEU A 81 -6.50 0.59 -1.89
N MET A 82 -5.93 1.37 -2.83
CA MET A 82 -5.75 2.82 -2.70
C MET A 82 -7.07 3.56 -2.54
N ASP A 83 -8.12 3.14 -3.25
CA ASP A 83 -9.44 3.75 -3.11
C ASP A 83 -10.07 3.40 -1.75
N MET A 84 -9.92 2.14 -1.31
CA MET A 84 -10.51 1.69 -0.05
C MET A 84 -9.84 2.30 1.19
N VAL A 85 -8.53 2.54 1.18
CA VAL A 85 -7.85 3.15 2.34
C VAL A 85 -8.32 4.58 2.59
N GLN A 86 -8.77 5.28 1.55
CA GLN A 86 -9.42 6.57 1.68
C GLN A 86 -10.84 6.40 2.20
N CYS A 87 -11.33 7.40 2.94
CA CYS A 87 -12.70 7.34 3.43
C CYS A 87 -13.71 7.40 2.27
N GLN A 88 -14.34 6.28 1.97
CA GLN A 88 -15.26 6.14 0.84
C GLN A 88 -16.60 5.56 1.25
N GLN A 89 -17.67 6.03 0.61
CA GLN A 89 -19.02 5.54 0.89
C GLN A 89 -19.21 4.14 0.30
N LEU A 90 -19.73 3.20 1.09
CA LEU A 90 -20.13 1.89 0.60
C LEU A 90 -21.41 2.01 -0.26
N ASN A 91 -21.38 1.43 -1.47
CA ASN A 91 -22.40 1.52 -2.52
C ASN A 91 -23.86 1.69 -2.00
N GLY A 92 -24.34 2.93 -1.97
CA GLY A 92 -25.73 3.29 -1.65
C GLY A 92 -26.12 3.26 -0.16
N GLY A 93 -25.18 3.03 0.75
CA GLY A 93 -25.41 2.91 2.19
C GLY A 93 -25.15 4.18 2.99
N SER A 94 -25.47 4.15 4.29
CA SER A 94 -25.10 5.18 5.29
C SER A 94 -23.76 4.87 5.97
N TYR A 95 -22.95 4.00 5.35
CA TYR A 95 -21.70 3.51 5.89
C TYR A 95 -20.55 3.83 4.94
N TYR A 96 -19.37 4.00 5.53
CA TYR A 96 -18.14 4.35 4.85
C TYR A 96 -17.08 3.31 5.17
N THR A 97 -16.17 3.03 4.25
CA THR A 97 -14.97 2.23 4.48
C THR A 97 -13.76 3.14 4.49
N GLY A 98 -12.74 2.78 5.25
CA GLY A 98 -11.48 3.53 5.31
C GLY A 98 -10.45 2.85 6.19
N ALA A 99 -9.21 3.29 6.09
CA ALA A 99 -8.15 2.85 6.99
C ALA A 99 -8.25 3.57 8.35
N TYR A 100 -7.81 2.92 9.43
CA TYR A 100 -7.62 3.53 10.74
C TYR A 100 -6.50 2.84 11.53
N CYS A 101 -5.90 3.60 12.46
CA CYS A 101 -4.94 3.03 13.40
C CYS A 101 -5.64 2.12 14.41
N SER A 102 -5.08 0.94 14.65
CA SER A 102 -5.50 0.07 15.75
C SER A 102 -5.42 0.77 17.10
N SER A 103 -6.15 0.26 18.09
CA SER A 103 -6.22 0.86 19.43
C SER A 103 -4.88 0.99 20.16
N ASP A 104 -3.88 0.18 19.80
CA ASP A 104 -2.50 0.24 20.30
C ASP A 104 -1.56 1.10 19.45
N GLY A 105 -2.04 1.63 18.32
CA GLY A 105 -1.27 2.44 17.38
C GLY A 105 -0.19 1.66 16.62
N GLY A 106 -0.14 0.34 16.77
CA GLY A 106 0.90 -0.52 16.16
C GLY A 106 0.57 -1.02 14.76
N SER A 107 -0.66 -0.83 14.29
CA SER A 107 -1.09 -1.27 12.97
C SER A 107 -2.08 -0.28 12.36
N ILE A 108 -2.10 -0.24 11.03
CA ILE A 108 -3.17 0.40 10.27
C ILE A 108 -4.00 -0.71 9.64
N VAL A 109 -5.31 -0.69 9.87
CA VAL A 109 -6.26 -1.71 9.41
C VAL A 109 -7.48 -1.05 8.76
N MET A 110 -8.26 -1.82 8.04
CA MET A 110 -9.52 -1.37 7.43
C MET A 110 -10.68 -1.44 8.40
N GLY A 111 -11.59 -0.47 8.31
CA GLY A 111 -12.82 -0.45 9.10
C GLY A 111 -14.03 0.09 8.35
N VAL A 112 -15.22 -0.14 8.91
CA VAL A 112 -16.47 0.49 8.46
C VAL A 112 -16.95 1.50 9.48
N PHE A 113 -17.35 2.66 8.98
CA PHE A 113 -17.70 3.86 9.73
C PHE A 113 -19.12 4.33 9.41
N THR A 114 -19.68 5.14 10.30
CA THR A 114 -21.05 5.70 10.18
C THR A 114 -21.09 7.14 9.66
N ASP A 115 -19.92 7.72 9.41
CA ASP A 115 -19.75 9.11 8.98
C ASP A 115 -18.74 9.23 7.84
N ASP A 116 -18.85 10.33 7.09
CA ASP A 116 -18.05 10.67 5.91
C ASP A 116 -16.62 11.11 6.22
N SER A 117 -16.27 11.20 7.51
CA SER A 117 -14.90 11.46 7.98
C SER A 117 -14.20 10.22 8.51
N CYS A 118 -14.84 9.04 8.42
CA CYS A 118 -14.34 7.77 8.93
C CYS A 118 -13.81 7.85 10.36
N SER A 119 -14.54 8.58 11.22
CA SER A 119 -14.13 8.83 12.60
C SER A 119 -14.86 7.97 13.62
N ASN A 120 -16.08 7.51 13.30
CA ASN A 120 -16.91 6.69 14.18
C ASN A 120 -17.14 5.33 13.57
N LEU A 121 -16.47 4.32 14.12
CA LEU A 121 -16.66 2.92 13.75
C LEU A 121 -18.12 2.50 13.90
N SER A 122 -18.59 1.70 12.96
CA SER A 122 -19.95 1.14 12.94
C SER A 122 -20.21 0.13 14.05
N ASP A 123 -19.17 -0.55 14.53
CA ASP A 123 -19.22 -1.44 15.68
C ASP A 123 -17.86 -1.54 16.40
N VAL A 124 -17.81 -2.34 17.47
CA VAL A 124 -16.60 -2.54 18.29
C VAL A 124 -15.59 -3.53 17.68
N TYR A 125 -15.96 -4.21 16.59
CA TYR A 125 -15.14 -5.17 15.86
C TYR A 125 -14.59 -4.58 14.54
N GLY A 126 -14.62 -3.25 14.40
CA GLY A 126 -14.10 -2.57 13.22
C GLY A 126 -15.04 -2.61 12.02
N GLY A 127 -16.28 -3.07 12.17
CA GLY A 127 -17.26 -3.06 11.08
C GLY A 127 -17.24 -4.28 10.16
N GLN A 128 -16.53 -5.35 10.55
CA GLN A 128 -16.37 -6.57 9.74
C GLN A 128 -17.72 -7.23 9.40
N GLU A 129 -18.54 -7.47 10.43
CA GLU A 129 -19.87 -8.08 10.25
C GLU A 129 -20.77 -7.18 9.40
N MET A 130 -20.68 -5.86 9.60
CA MET A 130 -21.45 -4.88 8.81
C MET A 130 -21.04 -4.93 7.34
N TYR A 131 -19.73 -4.92 7.07
CA TYR A 131 -19.21 -5.03 5.71
C TYR A 131 -19.73 -6.30 5.03
N THR A 132 -19.56 -7.47 5.66
CA THR A 132 -20.03 -8.75 5.11
C THR A 132 -21.54 -8.80 4.93
N THR A 133 -22.31 -8.16 5.81
CA THR A 133 -23.77 -8.08 5.65
C THR A 133 -24.17 -7.24 4.43
N ILE A 134 -23.42 -6.19 4.12
CA ILE A 134 -23.70 -5.27 3.00
C ILE A 134 -23.19 -5.81 1.67
N THR A 135 -21.95 -6.31 1.64
CA THR A 135 -21.24 -6.68 0.41
C THR A 135 -21.28 -8.18 0.13
N GLY A 136 -21.57 -9.01 1.14
CA GLY A 136 -21.43 -10.46 1.07
C GLY A 136 -19.98 -10.95 1.11
N LYS A 137 -19.00 -10.05 1.31
CA LYS A 137 -17.56 -10.35 1.29
C LYS A 137 -16.91 -10.06 2.65
N GLU A 138 -15.75 -10.65 2.92
CA GLU A 138 -14.96 -10.27 4.10
C GLU A 138 -14.28 -8.91 3.88
N LEU A 139 -14.17 -8.10 4.93
CA LEU A 139 -13.47 -6.82 4.85
C LEU A 139 -11.95 -7.08 4.75
N PRO A 140 -11.28 -6.74 3.63
CA PRO A 140 -9.84 -6.94 3.49
C PRO A 140 -9.09 -6.13 4.54
N HIS A 141 -7.97 -6.64 5.04
CA HIS A 141 -7.13 -5.97 6.05
C HIS A 141 -7.88 -5.51 7.31
N SER A 142 -8.98 -6.19 7.68
CA SER A 142 -9.74 -5.88 8.89
C SER A 142 -9.07 -6.32 10.19
N THR A 143 -8.13 -7.25 10.08
CA THR A 143 -7.31 -7.77 11.21
C THR A 143 -5.82 -7.83 10.90
N THR A 144 -5.46 -7.84 9.61
CA THR A 144 -4.08 -7.75 9.13
C THR A 144 -3.76 -6.31 8.79
N THR A 145 -2.56 -5.88 9.16
CA THR A 145 -2.17 -4.50 8.89
C THR A 145 -1.96 -4.26 7.39
N LEU A 146 -2.31 -3.06 6.93
CA LEU A 146 -2.05 -2.55 5.58
C LEU A 146 -0.56 -2.24 5.33
N ILE A 147 0.19 -2.01 6.41
CA ILE A 147 1.61 -1.67 6.34
C ILE A 147 2.43 -2.81 6.91
N GLY A 148 3.46 -3.22 6.20
CA GLY A 148 4.39 -4.21 6.69
C GLY A 148 5.47 -3.58 7.59
N ASN A 149 6.36 -4.44 8.09
CA ASN A 149 7.52 -4.02 8.89
C ASN A 149 8.76 -3.74 8.02
N GLU A 150 8.64 -3.93 6.72
CA GLU A 150 9.67 -3.65 5.74
C GLU A 150 9.98 -2.15 5.68
N CYS A 151 11.27 -1.84 5.58
CA CYS A 151 11.71 -0.48 5.33
C CYS A 151 11.58 -0.20 3.84
N MET A 152 10.78 0.80 3.48
CA MET A 152 10.77 1.33 2.12
C MET A 152 12.03 2.15 1.89
N SER A 153 12.75 1.85 0.81
CA SER A 153 13.89 2.65 0.40
C SER A 153 13.40 3.95 -0.23
N CYS A 154 13.79 5.08 0.35
CA CYS A 154 13.64 6.39 -0.30
C CYS A 154 14.66 6.62 -1.40
N MET A 155 15.64 5.73 -1.58
CA MET A 155 16.61 5.85 -2.66
C MET A 155 15.99 5.34 -3.96
N GLU A 156 16.13 6.12 -5.03
CA GLU A 156 15.70 5.71 -6.37
C GLU A 156 16.53 4.55 -6.92
N GLY A 157 15.90 3.72 -7.76
CA GLY A 157 16.56 2.60 -8.43
C GLY A 157 17.50 3.08 -9.54
N ALA A 158 18.69 2.48 -9.63
CA ALA A 158 19.73 2.89 -10.58
C ALA A 158 19.31 2.84 -12.07
N ASP A 159 18.28 2.08 -12.42
CA ASP A 159 17.77 1.86 -13.79
C ASP A 159 16.59 2.77 -14.19
N ALA A 160 16.10 3.68 -13.33
CA ALA A 160 15.13 4.73 -13.72
C ALA A 160 15.74 5.82 -14.64
N ASN A 161 16.97 5.58 -15.12
CA ASN A 161 17.89 6.55 -15.68
C ASN A 161 17.75 6.83 -17.20
N TYR A 162 16.72 6.33 -17.88
CA TYR A 162 16.66 6.49 -19.34
C TYR A 162 16.00 7.80 -19.83
N ASN A 163 15.26 8.51 -18.97
CA ASN A 163 14.69 9.82 -19.31
C ASN A 163 14.95 10.93 -18.28
N ASP A 164 15.70 10.64 -17.22
CA ASP A 164 15.88 11.56 -16.11
C ASP A 164 17.28 12.18 -16.01
N GLN A 165 17.74 12.83 -17.09
CA GLN A 165 18.94 13.67 -17.01
C GLN A 165 18.67 15.02 -16.31
N GLN A 166 17.51 15.20 -15.67
CA GLN A 166 17.09 16.48 -15.09
C GLN A 166 16.82 16.43 -13.58
N ASP A 167 16.62 15.26 -12.99
CA ASP A 167 16.55 15.12 -11.54
C ASP A 167 17.92 14.79 -10.96
N ALA A 168 18.37 15.66 -10.07
CA ALA A 168 19.68 15.60 -9.45
C ALA A 168 19.61 15.04 -8.03
N ASP A 169 18.40 14.85 -7.50
CA ASP A 169 18.21 14.10 -6.28
C ASP A 169 18.19 12.59 -6.57
N ALA A 170 18.36 11.82 -5.51
CA ALA A 170 18.34 10.37 -5.58
C ALA A 170 17.18 9.85 -4.72
N VAL A 171 16.11 10.65 -4.58
CA VAL A 171 15.04 10.44 -3.60
C VAL A 171 13.73 10.19 -4.31
N LYS A 172 13.10 9.04 -4.06
CA LYS A 172 11.78 8.71 -4.64
C LYS A 172 10.76 9.83 -4.33
N GLU A 173 9.95 10.23 -5.31
CA GLU A 173 8.91 11.27 -5.19
C GLU A 173 7.98 11.09 -3.96
N GLY A 174 7.62 9.85 -3.64
CA GLY A 174 6.81 9.53 -2.45
C GLY A 174 7.50 9.97 -1.16
N CYS A 175 8.82 9.77 -1.04
CA CYS A 175 9.57 10.20 0.12
C CYS A 175 9.73 11.72 0.20
N GLU A 176 9.86 12.40 -0.94
CA GLU A 176 9.86 13.86 -0.98
C GLU A 176 8.53 14.43 -0.49
N THR A 177 7.43 13.87 -0.98
CA THR A 177 6.07 14.27 -0.61
C THR A 177 5.83 14.04 0.88
N LEU A 178 6.18 12.86 1.40
CA LEU A 178 6.10 12.56 2.84
C LEU A 178 6.94 13.52 3.65
N TYR A 179 8.17 13.79 3.23
CA TYR A 179 9.04 14.72 3.92
C TYR A 179 8.43 16.12 3.92
N LEU A 180 7.95 16.64 2.80
CA LEU A 180 7.36 17.97 2.69
C LEU A 180 6.11 18.11 3.55
N GLN A 181 5.20 17.12 3.51
CA GLN A 181 3.95 17.13 4.28
C GLN A 181 4.15 16.82 5.77
N ALA A 182 5.28 16.22 6.15
CA ALA A 182 5.55 15.92 7.54
C ALA A 182 5.56 17.18 8.42
N GLY A 183 4.85 17.10 9.54
CA GLY A 183 5.12 17.92 10.70
C GLY A 183 6.53 17.64 11.22
N LYS A 184 7.31 18.70 11.40
CA LYS A 184 8.75 18.60 11.71
C LYS A 184 9.05 19.15 13.10
N CYS A 185 10.07 18.58 13.72
CA CYS A 185 10.69 19.09 14.94
C CYS A 185 12.21 19.04 14.76
N GLU A 186 12.72 20.00 14.00
CA GLU A 186 14.11 20.09 13.54
C GLU A 186 14.96 20.98 14.44
N GLN A 187 14.80 20.83 15.75
CA GLN A 187 15.64 21.55 16.70
C GLN A 187 17.06 21.01 16.65
N GLY A 188 18.04 21.90 16.49
CA GLY A 188 19.46 21.54 16.56
C GLY A 188 20.07 21.02 15.25
N LEU A 189 19.41 21.19 14.10
CA LEU A 189 20.06 20.95 12.82
C LEU A 189 21.22 21.94 12.61
N ASN A 190 22.45 21.43 12.47
CA ASN A 190 23.68 22.22 12.35
C ASN A 190 23.94 22.80 10.94
N GLY A 191 22.90 22.91 10.11
CA GLY A 191 22.97 23.56 8.79
C GLY A 191 22.14 24.84 8.82
N GLY A 192 22.68 25.96 8.33
CA GLY A 192 22.16 27.33 8.49
C GLY A 192 20.78 27.66 7.90
N GLY A 193 19.88 26.68 7.77
CA GLY A 193 18.46 26.89 7.50
C GLY A 193 17.65 27.05 8.79
N SER A 194 16.55 27.79 8.71
CA SER A 194 15.54 27.82 9.76
C SER A 194 14.79 26.49 9.78
N GLY A 195 15.20 25.53 10.62
CA GLY A 195 14.52 24.26 10.79
C GLY A 195 13.04 24.43 11.12
N ASN A 196 12.19 23.51 10.65
CA ASN A 196 10.76 23.53 10.92
C ASN A 196 10.47 22.83 12.27
N ASN A 197 9.83 23.57 13.18
CA ASN A 197 9.55 23.14 14.55
C ASN A 197 8.06 23.13 14.90
N ASN A 198 7.19 23.24 13.89
CA ASN A 198 5.75 23.43 14.09
C ASN A 198 5.07 22.24 14.76
N ALA A 199 5.67 21.06 14.71
CA ALA A 199 5.12 19.84 15.29
C ALA A 199 5.82 19.38 16.57
N CYS A 200 6.80 20.14 17.11
CA CYS A 200 7.51 19.74 18.33
C CYS A 200 6.56 19.51 19.51
N GLN A 201 5.64 20.43 19.77
CA GLN A 201 4.69 20.30 20.88
C GLN A 201 3.77 19.10 20.73
N TYR A 202 3.36 18.79 19.50
CA TYR A 202 2.54 17.62 19.21
C TYR A 202 3.32 16.32 19.47
N MET A 203 4.56 16.23 18.98
CA MET A 203 5.42 15.05 19.21
C MET A 203 5.78 14.85 20.68
N GLU A 204 6.04 15.92 21.43
CA GLU A 204 6.27 15.86 22.88
C GLU A 204 5.03 15.37 23.65
N GLY A 205 3.83 15.62 23.13
CA GLY A 205 2.57 15.18 23.71
C GLY A 205 2.23 13.70 23.42
N ILE A 206 2.82 13.11 22.37
CA ILE A 206 2.67 11.68 22.08
C ILE A 206 3.63 10.89 22.98
N ASN A 207 3.12 10.42 24.12
CA ASN A 207 3.83 9.40 24.90
C ASN A 207 3.76 8.06 24.14
N MET A 208 4.71 7.79 23.24
CA MET A 208 4.91 6.44 22.72
C MET A 208 5.40 5.56 23.87
N VAL A 209 4.49 4.79 24.46
CA VAL A 209 4.86 3.75 25.42
C VAL A 209 5.45 2.59 24.62
N TYR A 210 6.72 2.71 24.23
CA TYR A 210 7.49 1.52 23.91
C TYR A 210 7.59 0.72 25.21
N LYS A 211 6.74 -0.31 25.34
CA LYS A 211 7.10 -1.44 26.18
C LYS A 211 8.26 -2.13 25.47
N ASP A 212 9.46 -1.63 25.69
CA ASP A 212 10.66 -2.45 25.50
C ASP A 212 10.43 -3.73 26.30
N GLY A 213 10.32 -4.84 25.57
CA GLY A 213 10.22 -6.17 26.16
C GLY A 213 11.41 -6.41 27.09
N GLY A 214 11.09 -6.75 28.34
CA GLY A 214 12.04 -7.34 29.29
C GLY A 214 12.29 -8.82 29.01
#